data_AF-A0A398CPI3-F1
#
_entry.id   AF-A0A398CPI3-F1
#
_cell.length_a   1.000
_cell.length_b   1.000
_cell.length_c   1.000
_cell.angle_alpha   90.00
_cell.angle_beta   90.00
_cell.angle_gamma   90.00
#
_symmetry.space_group_name_H-M   'P 1'
#
loop_
_entity.id
_entity.type
_entity.pdbx_description
1 polymer ?
#
loop_
_entity_poly.entity_id
_entity_poly.type
_entity_poly.pdbx_seq_one_letter_code
_entity_poly.pdbx_strand_id
1 'polypeptide(L)' 'MRTADQVKRKLNELAGQKKRLEALAAEEGGHPSSDRIARLEDQIFLLEWVLNEPTGSYHV' A
#
# COMPACT_ATOMS: atom_id res chain seq x y z
N MET A 1 1.19 -18.24 -4.51
CA MET A 1 1.51 -17.20 -3.51
C MET A 1 2.47 -16.21 -4.16
N ARG A 2 2.33 -14.89 -3.93
CA ARG A 2 3.34 -13.92 -4.39
C ARG A 2 4.61 -14.09 -3.54
N THR A 3 5.79 -13.92 -4.12
CA THR A 3 7.05 -13.90 -3.33
C THR A 3 7.17 -12.60 -2.54
N ALA A 4 7.98 -12.59 -1.48
CA ALA A 4 8.26 -11.37 -0.72
C ALA A 4 8.73 -10.21 -1.62
N ASP A 5 9.54 -10.50 -2.65
CA ASP A 5 9.98 -9.48 -3.61
C ASP A 5 8.85 -8.94 -4.49
N GLN A 6 7.87 -9.78 -4.86
CA GLN A 6 6.68 -9.34 -5.57
C GLN A 6 5.80 -8.45 -4.69
N VAL A 7 5.70 -8.75 -3.39
CA VAL A 7 4.97 -7.93 -2.41
C VAL A 7 5.67 -6.58 -2.20
N LYS A 8 7.00 -6.55 -2.01
CA LYS A 8 7.79 -5.32 -1.89
C LYS A 8 7.69 -4.42 -3.12
N ARG A 9 7.77 -4.99 -4.34
CA ARG A 9 7.58 -4.21 -5.58
C ARG A 9 6.21 -3.55 -5.62
N LYS A 10 5.16 -4.28 -5.24
CA LYS A 10 3.80 -3.73 -5.23
C LYS A 10 3.61 -2.66 -4.16
N LEU A 11 4.18 -2.85 -2.98
CA LEU A 11 4.18 -1.85 -1.91
C LEU A 11 4.81 -0.54 -2.38
N ASN A 12 5.99 -0.59 -2.99
CA ASN A 12 6.68 0.60 -3.51
C ASN A 12 5.86 1.33 -4.59
N GLU A 13 5.20 0.58 -5.47
CA GLU A 13 4.32 1.14 -6.51
C GLU A 13 3.15 1.90 -5.90
N LEU A 14 2.46 1.30 -4.92
CA LEU A 14 1.30 1.90 -4.25
C LEU A 14 1.71 3.12 -3.41
N ALA A 15 2.84 3.04 -2.70
CA ALA A 15 3.40 4.19 -1.96
C ALA A 15 3.71 5.36 -2.90
N GLY A 16 4.26 5.08 -4.08
CA GLY A 16 4.50 6.10 -5.12
C GLY A 16 3.20 6.74 -5.64
N GLN A 17 2.14 5.95 -5.85
CA GLN A 17 0.83 6.45 -6.26
C GLN A 17 0.19 7.32 -5.17
N LYS A 18 0.26 6.88 -3.91
CA LYS A 18 -0.22 7.65 -2.75
C LYS A 18 0.44 9.03 -2.69
N LYS A 19 1.78 9.07 -2.74
CA LYS A 19 2.54 10.32 -2.70
C LYS A 19 2.17 11.30 -3.83
N ARG A 20 1.92 10.80 -5.03
CA ARG A 20 1.46 11.62 -6.16
C ARG A 20 0.07 12.19 -5.93
N LEU A 21 -0.86 11.38 -5.41
CA LEU A 21 -2.22 11.82 -5.11
C LEU A 21 -2.27 12.82 -3.96
N GLU A 22 -1.44 12.64 -2.93
CA GLU A 22 -1.30 13.61 -1.84
C GLU A 22 -0.77 14.96 -2.34
N ALA A 23 0.22 14.96 -3.24
CA ALA A 23 0.73 16.18 -3.85
C ALA A 23 -0.36 16.91 -4.67
N LEU A 24 -1.11 16.17 -5.49
CA LEU A 24 -2.23 16.73 -6.26
C LEU A 24 -3.35 17.26 -5.34
N ALA A 25 -3.67 16.53 -4.27
CA ALA A 25 -4.68 16.94 -3.30
C ALA A 25 -4.30 18.24 -2.57
N ALA A 26 -3.01 18.44 -2.29
CA ALA A 26 -2.48 19.65 -1.68
C ALA A 26 -2.58 20.87 -2.63
N GLU A 27 -2.49 20.66 -3.95
CA GLU A 27 -2.63 21.71 -4.96
C GLU A 27 -4.10 22.05 -5.27
N GLU A 28 -5.01 21.07 -5.27
CA GLU A 28 -6.42 21.24 -5.71
C GLU A 28 -7.44 21.54 -4.59
N GLY A 29 -7.01 21.65 -3.33
CA GLY A 29 -7.93 21.98 -2.23
C GLY A 29 -8.82 20.81 -1.75
N GLY A 30 -8.39 19.56 -1.98
CA GLY A 30 -8.64 18.46 -1.03
C GLY A 30 -9.82 17.49 -1.23
N HIS A 31 -10.76 17.67 -2.16
CA HIS A 31 -12.02 16.92 -2.06
C HIS A 31 -12.15 15.57 -2.80
N PRO A 32 -11.68 15.35 -4.04
CA PRO A 32 -11.84 14.04 -4.72
C PRO A 32 -10.72 13.02 -4.45
N SER A 33 -9.62 13.46 -3.84
CA SER A 33 -8.41 12.63 -3.65
C SER A 33 -8.38 11.87 -2.33
N SER A 34 -9.16 12.28 -1.32
CA SER A 34 -9.13 11.67 0.03
C SER A 34 -9.55 10.19 0.03
N ASP A 35 -10.68 9.84 -0.59
CA ASP A 35 -11.14 8.44 -0.68
C ASP A 35 -10.20 7.53 -1.49
N ARG A 36 -9.43 8.12 -2.41
CA ARG A 36 -8.44 7.38 -3.21
C ARG A 36 -7.16 7.16 -2.40
N ILE A 37 -6.77 8.13 -1.59
CA ILE A 37 -5.63 8.03 -0.66
C ILE A 37 -5.94 6.98 0.41
N ALA A 38 -7.11 7.03 1.04
CA ALA A 38 -7.51 6.07 2.06
C ALA A 38 -7.48 4.61 1.55
N ARG A 39 -7.99 4.36 0.34
CA ARG A 39 -7.93 3.02 -0.27
C ARG A 39 -6.50 2.55 -0.55
N LEU A 40 -5.60 3.45 -0.92
CA LEU A 40 -4.19 3.10 -1.10
C LEU A 40 -3.51 2.80 0.24
N GLU A 41 -3.88 3.52 1.30
CA GLU A 41 -3.40 3.25 2.66
C GLU A 41 -3.80 1.86 3.14
N ASP A 42 -5.06 1.47 2.98
CA ASP A 42 -5.53 0.13 3.33
C ASP A 42 -4.77 -0.97 2.57
N GLN A 43 -4.52 -0.77 1.28
CA GLN A 43 -3.78 -1.71 0.45
C GLN A 43 -2.31 -1.80 0.86
N ILE A 44 -1.68 -0.68 1.21
CA ILE A 44 -0.29 -0.64 1.69
C ILE A 44 -0.21 -1.38 3.03
N PHE A 45 -1.11 -1.09 3.97
CA PHE A 45 -1.15 -1.72 5.28
C PHE A 45 -1.24 -3.25 5.19
N LEU A 46 -2.09 -3.77 4.29
CA LEU A 46 -2.20 -5.21 4.08
C LEU A 46 -0.90 -5.83 3.57
N LEU A 47 -0.20 -5.18 2.64
CA LEU A 47 1.07 -5.68 2.11
C LEU A 47 2.19 -5.61 3.15
N GLU A 48 2.19 -4.57 3.99
CA GLU A 48 3.09 -4.47 5.14
C GLU A 48 2.83 -5.59 6.14
N TRP A 49 1.56 -5.92 6.40
CA TRP A 49 1.20 -7.05 7.24
C TRP A 49 1.72 -8.37 6.68
N VAL A 50 1.52 -8.63 5.38
CA VAL A 50 2.04 -9.85 4.72
C VAL A 50 3.57 -9.94 4.78
N LEU A 51 4.28 -8.83 4.67
CA LEU A 51 5.75 -8.83 4.79
C LEU A 51 6.26 -9.09 6.21
N ASN A 52 5.43 -8.78 7.21
CA ASN A 52 5.75 -8.96 8.62
C ASN A 52 5.02 -10.17 9.23
N GLU A 53 4.29 -10.95 8.43
CA GLU A 53 3.60 -12.13 8.93
C GLU A 53 4.63 -13.13 9.47
N PRO A 54 4.43 -13.68 10.68
CA PRO A 54 5.35 -14.69 11.20
C PRO A 54 5.33 -15.88 10.24
N THR A 55 6.50 -16.27 9.74
CA THR A 55 6.69 -17.47 8.91
C THR A 55 6.58 -18.74 9.78
N GLY A 56 5.43 -18.92 10.41
CA GLY A 56 5.04 -20.18 11.02
C GLY A 56 4.49 -21.09 9.94
N SER A 57 5.29 -22.03 9.47
CA SER A 57 4.78 -23.15 8.68
C SER A 57 3.68 -23.86 9.48
N TYR A 58 2.42 -23.68 9.08
CA TYR A 58 1.40 -24.71 9.32
C TYR A 58 1.72 -25.89 8.40
N HIS A 59 2.80 -26.59 8.74
CA HIS A 59 3.04 -27.98 8.38
C HIS A 59 3.06 -28.74 9.70
N VAL A 60 1.88 -29.19 10.12
CA VAL A 60 1.67 -30.28 11.07
C VAL A 60 0.85 -31.34 10.36
#